data_AF-R9S058-F1
#
_entry.id   AF-R9S058-F1
#
_cell.length_a   1.000
_cell.length_b   1.000
_cell.length_c   1.000
_cell.angle_alpha   90.00
_cell.angle_beta   90.00
_cell.angle_gamma   90.00
#
_symmetry.space_group_name_H-M   'P 1'
#
loop_
_entity.id
_entity.type
_entity.pdbx_description
1 polymer ?
#
loop_
_entity_poly.entity_id
_entity_poly.type
_entity_poly.pdbx_seq_one_letter_code
_entity_poly.pdbx_strand_id
1 'polypeptide(L)'
;LINDDKEDETCLRKYRKRCMQDMHQKLSFGPKYGYLSELQSGEQFLETIEKERKTTTIIVHIYEDGVKGCDLLNSSLACLAAEYCMVRFCKIKASNTGAEDRFSSDVLPTLLVYRGGE
;
A
#
# COMPACT_ATOMS: atom_id res chain seq x y z
N LEU A 1 18.23 47.71 -10.22
CA LEU A 1 18.74 46.99 -9.04
C LEU A 1 17.61 46.37 -8.20
N ILE A 2 16.46 47.02 -7.98
CA ILE A 2 15.34 46.43 -7.19
C ILE A 2 14.53 45.34 -7.94
N ASN A 3 14.65 45.26 -9.27
CA ASN A 3 13.91 44.27 -10.08
C ASN A 3 14.60 42.89 -10.15
N ASP A 4 15.92 42.83 -10.01
CA ASP A 4 16.69 41.59 -10.17
C ASP A 4 16.37 40.58 -9.04
N ASP A 5 16.40 41.05 -7.78
CA ASP A 5 16.13 40.20 -6.61
C ASP A 5 14.69 39.66 -6.56
N LYS A 6 13.71 40.41 -7.09
CA LYS A 6 12.30 39.98 -7.14
C LYS A 6 12.02 38.98 -8.26
N GLU A 7 12.72 39.13 -9.39
CA GLU A 7 12.66 38.18 -10.49
C GLU A 7 13.31 36.85 -10.10
N ASP A 8 14.40 36.90 -9.33
CA ASP A 8 15.13 35.72 -8.85
C ASP A 8 14.32 34.92 -7.81
N GLU A 9 13.69 35.58 -6.83
CA GLU A 9 12.77 34.91 -5.89
C GLU A 9 11.56 34.27 -6.58
N THR A 10 11.03 34.92 -7.61
CA THR A 10 9.91 34.37 -8.40
C THR A 10 10.36 33.14 -9.20
N CYS A 11 11.58 33.16 -9.73
CA CYS A 11 12.20 32.03 -10.44
C CYS A 11 12.42 30.83 -9.49
N LEU A 12 13.02 31.08 -8.32
CA LEU A 12 13.26 30.06 -7.29
C LEU A 12 11.97 29.41 -6.81
N ARG A 13 10.91 30.18 -6.59
CA ARG A 13 9.59 29.66 -6.20
C ARG A 13 8.98 28.76 -7.28
N LYS A 14 9.10 29.15 -8.56
CA LYS A 14 8.63 28.33 -9.70
C LYS A 14 9.42 27.02 -9.79
N TYR A 15 10.74 27.08 -9.62
CA TYR A 15 11.59 25.89 -9.62
C TYR A 15 11.22 24.90 -8.51
N ARG A 16 11.10 25.38 -7.25
CA ARG A 16 10.67 24.55 -6.10
C ARG A 16 9.32 23.88 -6.36
N LYS A 17 8.34 24.63 -6.88
CA LYS A 17 7.01 24.09 -7.24
C LYS A 17 7.13 23.01 -8.32
N ARG A 18 7.94 23.25 -9.34
CA ARG A 18 8.15 22.30 -10.44
C ARG A 18 8.77 20.99 -9.95
N CYS A 19 9.79 21.05 -9.11
CA CYS A 19 10.41 19.85 -8.53
C CYS A 19 9.41 18.99 -7.76
N MET A 20 8.54 19.60 -6.93
CA MET A 20 7.50 18.85 -6.22
C MET A 20 6.48 18.22 -7.17
N GLN A 21 6.07 18.94 -8.21
CA GLN A 21 5.11 18.45 -9.21
C GLN A 21 5.69 17.29 -10.02
N ASP A 22 6.95 17.40 -10.46
CA ASP A 22 7.62 16.35 -11.23
C ASP A 22 7.78 15.07 -10.39
N MET A 23 8.11 15.19 -9.09
CA MET A 23 8.16 14.04 -8.19
C MET A 23 6.80 13.41 -7.97
N HIS A 24 5.75 14.22 -7.76
CA HIS A 24 4.39 13.72 -7.62
C HIS A 24 3.99 12.93 -8.87
N GLN A 25 4.11 13.53 -10.05
CA GLN A 25 3.76 12.88 -11.31
C GLN A 25 4.48 11.54 -11.47
N LYS A 26 5.79 11.46 -11.25
CA LYS A 26 6.54 10.20 -11.38
C LYS A 26 6.02 9.09 -10.47
N LEU A 27 5.43 9.43 -9.33
CA LEU A 27 4.92 8.48 -8.34
C LEU A 27 3.41 8.22 -8.48
N SER A 28 2.66 9.07 -9.18
CA SER A 28 1.20 8.95 -9.35
C SER A 28 0.76 7.96 -10.43
N PHE A 29 1.68 7.36 -11.19
CA PHE A 29 1.36 6.44 -12.28
C PHE A 29 1.52 4.98 -11.84
N GLY A 30 0.49 4.17 -12.06
CA GLY A 30 0.51 2.75 -11.72
C GLY A 30 -0.82 2.05 -12.00
N PRO A 31 -0.86 0.72 -11.91
CA PRO A 31 -2.11 -0.02 -11.91
C PRO A 31 -3.01 0.49 -10.79
N LYS A 32 -4.32 0.46 -11.03
CA LYS A 32 -5.33 0.80 -10.04
C LYS A 32 -6.03 -0.48 -9.60
N TYR A 33 -5.97 -0.79 -8.30
CA TYR A 33 -6.63 -1.95 -7.70
C TYR A 33 -8.04 -1.55 -7.26
N GLY A 34 -8.16 -0.73 -6.22
CA GLY A 34 -9.46 -0.15 -5.81
C GLY A 34 -10.32 -1.06 -4.92
N TYR A 35 -9.84 -2.23 -4.53
CA TYR A 35 -10.58 -3.22 -3.73
C TYR A 35 -9.64 -4.06 -2.85
N LEU A 36 -10.22 -4.70 -1.83
CA LEU A 36 -9.53 -5.65 -0.95
C LEU A 36 -9.69 -7.07 -1.53
N SER A 37 -8.60 -7.70 -1.97
CA SER A 37 -8.61 -9.05 -2.56
C SER A 37 -8.33 -10.15 -1.54
N GLU A 38 -9.10 -11.23 -1.57
CA GLU A 38 -8.84 -12.43 -0.77
C GLU A 38 -7.81 -13.34 -1.46
N LEU A 39 -6.77 -13.75 -0.74
CA LEU A 39 -5.79 -14.73 -1.16
C LEU A 39 -6.14 -16.10 -0.56
N GLN A 40 -6.13 -17.14 -1.39
CA GLN A 40 -6.59 -18.48 -1.00
C GLN A 40 -5.46 -19.39 -0.51
N SER A 41 -4.19 -19.01 -0.74
CA SER A 41 -3.03 -19.83 -0.36
C SER A 41 -1.77 -18.99 -0.15
N GLY A 42 -0.80 -19.55 0.57
CA GLY A 42 0.55 -19.00 0.70
C GLY A 42 1.26 -18.82 -0.64
N GLU A 43 0.97 -19.66 -1.64
CA GLU A 43 1.49 -19.49 -3.01
C GLU A 43 0.96 -18.20 -3.66
N GLN A 44 -0.35 -17.95 -3.58
CA GLN A 44 -0.94 -16.70 -4.10
C GLN A 44 -0.41 -15.48 -3.35
N PHE A 45 -0.12 -15.61 -2.06
CA PHE A 45 0.54 -14.58 -1.26
C PHE A 45 1.94 -14.25 -1.78
N LEU A 46 2.80 -15.26 -1.98
CA LEU A 46 4.15 -15.07 -2.50
C LEU A 46 4.13 -14.51 -3.92
N GLU A 47 3.29 -15.08 -4.80
CA GLU A 47 3.15 -14.61 -6.18
C GLU A 47 2.71 -13.14 -6.24
N THR A 48 1.79 -12.74 -5.36
CA THR A 48 1.31 -11.36 -5.26
C THR A 48 2.44 -10.39 -4.91
N ILE A 49 3.40 -10.78 -4.07
CA ILE A 49 4.52 -9.92 -3.66
C ILE A 49 5.61 -9.91 -4.74
N GLU A 50 5.99 -11.07 -5.24
CA GLU A 50 7.13 -11.22 -6.15
C GLU A 50 6.87 -10.66 -7.56
N LYS A 51 5.66 -10.86 -8.09
CA LYS A 51 5.33 -10.46 -9.48
C LYS A 51 4.83 -9.02 -9.59
N GLU A 52 4.63 -8.34 -8.47
CA GLU A 52 4.12 -6.99 -8.47
C GLU A 52 5.19 -5.95 -8.84
N ARG A 53 4.75 -4.80 -9.35
CA ARG A 53 5.67 -3.70 -9.67
C ARG A 53 6.38 -3.25 -8.39
N LYS A 54 7.71 -3.07 -8.47
CA LYS A 54 8.53 -2.64 -7.33
C LYS A 54 8.10 -1.30 -6.70
N THR A 55 7.41 -0.46 -7.46
CA THR A 55 6.90 0.83 -6.98
C THR A 55 5.60 0.72 -6.21
N THR A 56 4.82 -0.35 -6.42
CA THR A 56 3.54 -0.62 -5.77
C THR A 56 3.76 -1.01 -4.31
N THR A 57 2.97 -0.42 -3.42
CA THR A 57 2.88 -0.87 -2.02
C THR A 57 1.78 -1.93 -1.93
N ILE A 58 2.07 -3.02 -1.25
CA ILE A 58 1.13 -4.12 -1.00
C ILE A 58 0.89 -4.18 0.50
N ILE A 59 -0.37 -4.16 0.90
CA ILE A 59 -0.80 -4.31 2.30
C ILE A 59 -1.54 -5.64 2.39
N VAL A 60 -1.04 -6.55 3.23
CA VAL A 60 -1.68 -7.85 3.45
C VAL A 60 -2.15 -7.97 4.89
N HIS A 61 -3.44 -8.18 5.07
CA HIS A 61 -4.07 -8.47 6.34
C HIS A 61 -4.16 -9.98 6.55
N ILE A 62 -3.39 -10.50 7.49
CA ILE A 62 -3.50 -11.89 7.94
C ILE A 62 -4.52 -11.91 9.08
N TYR A 63 -5.55 -12.74 8.94
CA TYR A 63 -6.71 -12.73 9.82
C TYR A 63 -7.27 -14.12 10.06
N GLU A 64 -8.23 -14.25 10.97
CA GLU A 64 -9.06 -15.44 11.07
C GLU A 64 -10.46 -15.06 11.52
N ASP A 65 -11.46 -15.84 11.10
CA ASP A 65 -12.85 -15.56 11.45
C ASP A 65 -13.07 -15.69 12.97
N GLY A 66 -13.86 -14.79 13.55
CA GLY A 66 -14.15 -14.78 14.98
C GLY A 66 -13.04 -14.21 15.86
N VAL A 67 -11.86 -13.91 15.33
CA VAL A 67 -10.81 -13.18 16.06
C VAL A 67 -11.18 -11.69 16.13
N LYS A 68 -11.23 -11.17 17.36
CA LYS A 68 -11.64 -9.79 17.63
C LYS A 68 -10.83 -8.78 16.81
N GLY A 69 -11.53 -7.91 16.09
CA GLY A 69 -10.93 -6.83 15.31
C GLY A 69 -10.68 -7.16 13.83
N CYS A 70 -10.65 -8.43 13.45
CA CYS A 70 -10.41 -8.83 12.05
C CYS A 70 -11.49 -8.28 11.09
N ASP A 71 -12.77 -8.39 11.45
CA ASP A 71 -13.88 -7.90 10.61
C ASP A 71 -13.89 -6.37 10.46
N LEU A 72 -13.53 -5.67 11.54
CA LEU A 72 -13.44 -4.21 11.55
C LEU A 72 -12.28 -3.74 10.67
N LEU A 73 -11.12 -4.41 10.76
CA LEU A 73 -9.96 -4.10 9.95
C LEU A 73 -10.22 -4.43 8.47
N ASN A 74 -10.87 -5.56 8.16
CA ASN A 74 -11.33 -5.90 6.81
C ASN A 74 -12.21 -4.80 6.21
N SER A 75 -13.21 -4.31 6.97
CA SER A 75 -14.10 -3.24 6.52
C SER A 75 -13.34 -1.92 6.28
N SER A 76 -12.42 -1.59 7.19
CA SER A 76 -11.60 -0.38 7.07
C SER A 76 -10.67 -0.43 5.86
N LEU A 77 -10.03 -1.58 5.62
CA LEU A 77 -9.15 -1.79 4.47
C LEU A 77 -9.92 -1.80 3.15
N ALA A 78 -11.17 -2.29 3.13
CA ALA A 78 -12.02 -2.19 1.94
C ALA A 78 -12.31 -0.72 1.57
N CYS A 79 -12.58 0.15 2.55
CA CYS A 79 -12.72 1.59 2.32
C CYS A 79 -11.41 2.23 1.85
N LEU A 80 -10.29 1.91 2.50
CA LEU A 80 -8.97 2.43 2.11
C LEU A 80 -8.55 1.97 0.71
N ALA A 81 -8.89 0.75 0.31
CA ALA A 81 -8.59 0.25 -1.02
C ALA A 81 -9.28 1.09 -2.12
N ALA A 82 -10.52 1.53 -1.87
CA ALA A 82 -11.26 2.39 -2.80
C ALA A 82 -10.70 3.82 -2.86
N GLU A 83 -10.12 4.33 -1.77
CA GLU A 83 -9.51 5.66 -1.72
C GLU A 83 -8.08 5.68 -2.30
N TYR A 84 -7.28 4.67 -1.96
CA TYR A 84 -5.87 4.55 -2.34
C TYR A 84 -5.67 3.49 -3.43
N CYS A 85 -6.28 3.70 -4.60
CA CYS A 85 -6.26 2.72 -5.69
C CYS A 85 -4.85 2.31 -6.17
N MET A 86 -3.81 3.08 -5.86
CA MET A 86 -2.41 2.77 -6.22
C MET A 86 -1.74 1.77 -5.27
N VAL A 87 -2.37 1.47 -4.14
CA VAL A 87 -1.94 0.46 -3.16
C VAL A 87 -2.75 -0.80 -3.40
N ARG A 88 -2.08 -1.96 -3.36
CA ARG A 88 -2.74 -3.26 -3.47
C ARG A 88 -3.09 -3.75 -2.07
N PHE A 89 -4.37 -3.88 -1.78
CA PHE A 89 -4.85 -4.40 -0.50
C PHE A 89 -5.26 -5.85 -0.67
N CYS A 90 -4.71 -6.71 0.18
CA CYS A 90 -5.00 -8.13 0.22
C CYS A 90 -5.39 -8.56 1.64
N LYS A 91 -6.13 -9.65 1.74
CA LYS A 91 -6.34 -10.38 2.99
C LYS A 91 -6.16 -11.88 2.77
N ILE A 92 -5.73 -12.57 3.81
CA ILE A 92 -5.53 -14.02 3.80
C ILE A 92 -5.84 -14.57 5.19
N LYS A 93 -6.54 -15.71 5.24
CA LYS A 93 -6.72 -16.42 6.51
C LYS A 93 -5.40 -16.98 7.02
N ALA A 94 -5.15 -16.93 8.33
CA ALA A 94 -3.97 -17.48 8.97
C ALA A 94 -3.77 -18.96 8.59
N SER A 95 -4.87 -19.73 8.61
CA SER A 95 -4.95 -21.13 8.14
C SER A 95 -4.55 -21.33 6.66
N ASN A 96 -4.69 -20.31 5.80
CA ASN A 96 -4.33 -20.37 4.39
C ASN A 96 -2.89 -19.92 4.09
N THR A 97 -2.16 -19.40 5.08
CA THR A 97 -0.79 -18.89 4.87
C THR A 97 0.24 -19.99 4.66
N GLY A 98 -0.03 -21.22 5.13
CA GLY A 98 0.98 -22.29 5.23
C GLY A 98 1.94 -22.13 6.42
N ALA A 99 1.69 -21.17 7.31
CA ALA A 99 2.46 -20.88 8.52
C ALA A 99 1.52 -20.60 9.72
N GLU A 100 0.45 -21.39 9.85
CA GLU A 100 -0.59 -21.22 10.88
C GLU A 100 -0.02 -21.21 12.30
N ASP A 101 1.02 -21.99 12.56
CA ASP A 101 1.75 -22.04 13.84
C ASP A 101 2.42 -20.71 14.22
N ARG A 102 2.75 -19.89 13.23
CA ARG A 102 3.33 -18.54 13.41
C ARG A 102 2.29 -17.43 13.52
N PHE A 103 1.07 -17.70 13.08
CA PHE A 103 -0.05 -16.75 13.09
C PHE A 103 -1.18 -17.24 13.98
N SER A 104 -0.85 -17.51 15.24
CA SER A 104 -1.86 -17.85 16.26
C SER A 104 -2.81 -16.68 16.54
N SER A 105 -3.95 -16.95 17.18
CA SER A 105 -4.93 -15.93 17.56
C SER A 105 -4.36 -14.76 18.37
N ASP A 106 -3.25 -14.96 19.09
CA ASP A 106 -2.64 -13.96 19.95
C ASP A 106 -1.90 -12.85 19.17
N VAL A 107 -1.48 -13.14 17.94
CA VAL A 107 -0.83 -12.17 17.06
C VAL A 107 -1.78 -11.55 16.05
N LEU A 108 -2.99 -12.12 15.90
CA LEU A 108 -4.00 -11.64 14.96
C LEU A 108 -4.86 -10.51 15.56
N PRO A 109 -5.31 -9.56 14.72
CA PRO A 109 -4.99 -9.41 13.30
C PRO A 109 -3.56 -8.90 13.06
N THR A 110 -2.88 -9.46 12.04
CA THR A 110 -1.54 -9.01 11.63
C THR A 110 -1.64 -8.24 10.32
N LEU A 111 -0.94 -7.12 10.23
CA LEU A 111 -0.83 -6.34 9.00
C LEU A 111 0.62 -6.33 8.51
N LEU A 112 0.85 -6.85 7.32
CA LEU A 112 2.14 -6.83 6.65
C LEU A 112 2.12 -5.80 5.52
N VAL A 113 3.23 -5.09 5.35
CA VAL A 113 3.39 -4.08 4.30
C VAL A 113 4.65 -4.40 3.52
N TYR A 114 4.50 -4.57 2.21
CA TYR A 114 5.59 -4.89 1.30
C TYR A 114 5.75 -3.81 0.24
N ARG A 115 6.99 -3.62 -0.22
CA ARG A 115 7.30 -2.79 -1.39
C ARG A 115 8.60 -3.25 -2.03
N GLY A 116 8.58 -3.51 -3.34
CA GLY A 116 9.81 -3.90 -4.04
C GLY A 116 10.28 -5.33 -3.76
N GLY A 117 9.46 -6.16 -3.12
CA GLY A 117 9.82 -7.51 -2.66
C GLY A 117 10.40 -7.55 -1.24
N GLU A 118 10.48 -6.41 -0.57
CA GLU A 118 10.90 -6.25 0.84
C GLU A 118 9.70 -5.99 1.74
#